data_AF-F8NB66-F1
#
_entry.id   AF-F8NB66-F1
#
_cell.length_a   1.000
_cell.length_b   1.000
_cell.length_c   1.000
_cell.angle_alpha   90.00
_cell.angle_beta   90.00
_cell.angle_gamma   90.00
#
_symmetry.space_group_name_H-M   'P 1'
#
loop_
_entity.id
_entity.type
_entity.pdbx_description
1 polymer ?
#
loop_
_entity_poly.entity_id
_entity_poly.type
_entity_poly.pdbx_seq_one_letter_code
_entity_poly.pdbx_strand_id
1 'polypeptide(L)'
;MRFSDFHYIRRSDRRVICFLLAVFMAVSIVLLLFHGHETMFTDGGRMDSTSVQRRWGNYDNDRYRRSGGYRYYAVERRAVSLFPFDPNTADSTELLALGLEPWQVRNIYKYRAKGGVFRRREDFGRIYGLTNKQYRELAPYIRIGADYQPYESPHRLTASYGGIVDTLSERHFPVKLRQGERIELNGADTTQLMKVPGIGRYYAREIAYRRKILGGYYSAEQLLEIEDLPKEVLPYFYVNAEKVRRLNVNQATLGELKRHPYINYYQAKDIVDYRRLYGTIHDIEELKLMKDFTKDDFERLRHYIDY
;
A
#
# COMPACT_ATOMS: atom_id res chain seq x y z
N MET A 1 -33.37 37.81 -19.21
CA MET A 1 -33.22 39.27 -19.33
C MET A 1 -34.40 39.80 -20.12
N ARG A 2 -35.09 40.83 -19.61
CA ARG A 2 -36.23 41.46 -20.31
C ARG A 2 -35.68 42.29 -21.49
N PHE A 3 -36.30 42.19 -22.65
CA PHE A 3 -35.90 42.89 -23.89
C PHE A 3 -35.95 44.43 -23.81
N SER A 4 -36.43 44.99 -22.71
CA SER A 4 -36.61 46.43 -22.49
C SER A 4 -35.30 47.21 -22.27
N ASP A 5 -34.18 46.54 -21.95
CA ASP A 5 -32.93 47.24 -21.58
C ASP A 5 -32.03 47.57 -22.79
N PHE A 6 -32.42 47.18 -24.01
CA PHE A 6 -31.65 47.44 -25.23
C PHE A 6 -31.69 48.90 -25.71
N HIS A 7 -32.54 49.74 -25.12
CA HIS A 7 -32.69 51.13 -25.54
C HIS A 7 -31.61 52.09 -25.04
N TYR A 8 -30.79 51.70 -24.06
CA TYR A 8 -29.74 52.56 -23.49
C TYR A 8 -28.36 52.43 -24.14
N ILE A 9 -28.20 51.53 -25.13
CA ILE A 9 -26.91 51.24 -25.76
C ILE A 9 -26.67 52.16 -26.97
N ARG A 10 -25.49 52.78 -27.04
CA ARG A 10 -25.04 53.68 -28.12
C ARG A 10 -25.12 52.99 -29.49
N ARG A 11 -25.49 53.70 -30.56
CA ARG A 11 -25.70 53.11 -31.90
C ARG A 11 -24.46 52.36 -32.45
N SER A 12 -23.25 52.78 -32.07
CA SER A 12 -21.99 52.08 -32.38
C SER A 12 -21.92 50.72 -31.70
N ASP A 13 -22.31 50.66 -30.43
CA ASP A 13 -22.11 49.51 -29.57
C ASP A 13 -23.12 48.40 -29.90
N ARG A 14 -24.30 48.77 -30.43
CA ARG A 14 -25.27 47.80 -30.97
C ARG A 14 -24.71 47.02 -32.16
N ARG A 15 -23.92 47.68 -33.03
CA ARG A 15 -23.28 47.00 -34.18
C ARG A 15 -22.22 46.02 -33.71
N VAL A 16 -21.45 46.39 -32.67
CA VAL A 16 -20.44 45.53 -32.06
C VAL A 16 -21.08 44.33 -31.37
N ILE A 17 -22.18 44.53 -30.63
CA ILE A 17 -22.90 43.44 -29.94
C ILE A 17 -23.54 42.49 -30.96
N CYS A 18 -24.19 43.00 -32.01
CA CYS A 18 -24.75 42.16 -33.07
C CYS A 18 -23.65 41.37 -33.81
N PHE A 19 -22.49 41.99 -34.04
CA PHE A 19 -21.33 41.32 -34.64
C PHE A 19 -20.80 40.20 -33.74
N LEU A 20 -20.62 40.46 -32.44
CA LEU A 20 -20.16 39.45 -31.47
C LEU A 20 -21.15 38.28 -31.33
N LEU A 21 -22.46 38.57 -31.32
CA LEU A 21 -23.49 37.53 -31.29
C LEU A 21 -23.51 36.68 -32.57
N ALA A 22 -23.29 37.29 -33.73
CA ALA A 22 -23.18 36.56 -35.00
C ALA A 22 -21.94 35.65 -35.03
N VAL A 23 -20.80 36.11 -34.51
CA VAL A 23 -19.58 35.30 -34.37
C VAL A 23 -19.80 34.14 -33.40
N PHE A 24 -20.43 34.39 -32.25
CA PHE A 24 -20.75 33.34 -31.27
C PHE A 24 -21.68 32.26 -31.84
N MET A 25 -22.71 32.68 -32.59
CA MET A 25 -23.62 31.76 -33.29
C MET A 25 -22.88 30.94 -34.36
N ALA A 26 -22.01 31.56 -35.15
CA ALA A 26 -21.21 30.86 -36.15
C ALA A 26 -20.27 29.82 -35.52
N VAL A 27 -19.57 30.18 -34.43
CA VAL A 27 -18.71 29.25 -33.67
C VAL A 27 -19.53 28.11 -33.06
N SER A 28 -20.72 28.39 -32.53
CA SER A 28 -21.61 27.38 -31.96
C SER A 28 -22.13 26.40 -33.02
N ILE A 29 -22.49 26.89 -34.22
CA ILE A 29 -22.91 26.05 -35.35
C ILE A 29 -21.74 25.18 -35.82
N VAL A 30 -20.54 25.74 -35.92
CA VAL A 30 -19.33 25.00 -36.29
C VAL A 30 -19.03 23.91 -35.25
N LEU A 31 -19.12 24.20 -33.95
CA LEU A 31 -18.96 23.21 -32.88
C LEU A 31 -20.02 22.10 -32.93
N LEU A 32 -21.27 22.42 -33.27
CA LEU A 32 -22.34 21.42 -33.43
C LEU A 32 -22.13 20.54 -34.68
N LEU A 33 -21.61 21.10 -35.76
CA LEU A 33 -21.25 20.33 -36.97
C LEU A 33 -20.03 19.44 -36.73
N PHE A 34 -19.05 19.88 -35.92
CA PHE A 34 -17.90 19.05 -35.53
C PHE A 34 -18.22 18.02 -34.42
N HIS A 35 -19.21 18.25 -33.55
CA HIS A 35 -19.67 17.26 -32.56
C HIS A 35 -20.62 16.20 -33.15
N GLY A 36 -21.10 16.38 -34.39
CA GLY A 36 -22.01 15.46 -35.06
C GLY A 36 -21.35 14.26 -35.75
N HIS A 37 -20.01 14.14 -35.77
CA HIS A 37 -19.31 13.15 -36.59
C HIS A 37 -18.37 12.20 -35.81
N GLU A 38 -18.44 12.15 -34.48
CA GLU A 38 -17.59 11.29 -33.64
C GLU A 38 -18.44 10.40 -32.72
N THR A 39 -19.25 9.52 -33.31
CA THR A 39 -19.67 8.27 -32.66
C THR A 39 -19.43 7.10 -33.60
N MET A 40 -18.16 6.69 -33.73
CA MET A 40 -17.77 5.27 -33.83
C MET A 40 -16.25 5.13 -33.94
N PHE A 41 -15.68 4.22 -33.13
CA PHE A 41 -14.36 3.58 -33.33
C PHE A 41 -13.12 4.49 -33.21
N THR A 42 -12.24 4.42 -32.20
CA THR A 42 -11.39 3.28 -31.80
C THR A 42 -10.52 3.66 -30.58
N ASP A 43 -10.00 2.60 -29.95
CA ASP A 43 -9.08 2.48 -28.81
C ASP A 43 -7.76 3.27 -28.89
N GLY A 44 -7.17 3.63 -27.73
CA GLY A 44 -5.79 4.16 -27.68
C GLY A 44 -5.39 5.11 -26.53
N GLY A 45 -5.37 4.60 -25.29
CA GLY A 45 -4.42 4.92 -24.19
C GLY A 45 -3.88 6.33 -23.86
N ARG A 46 -4.10 6.73 -22.57
CA ARG A 46 -3.31 7.63 -21.66
C ARG A 46 -3.24 9.12 -22.05
N MET A 47 -3.33 10.13 -21.17
CA MET A 47 -3.36 10.39 -19.72
C MET A 47 -3.93 11.82 -19.59
N ASP A 48 -4.79 12.15 -18.62
CA ASP A 48 -4.44 13.06 -17.50
C ASP A 48 -5.66 13.44 -16.63
N SER A 49 -5.41 13.42 -15.32
CA SER A 49 -5.90 14.29 -14.25
C SER A 49 -7.40 14.56 -13.93
N THR A 50 -7.68 14.29 -12.64
CA THR A 50 -8.49 15.08 -11.68
C THR A 50 -10.02 14.95 -11.66
N SER A 51 -10.50 14.10 -10.73
CA SER A 51 -11.40 14.56 -9.67
C SER A 51 -11.27 13.65 -8.44
N VAL A 52 -10.67 14.17 -7.37
CA VAL A 52 -10.72 13.55 -6.04
C VAL A 52 -11.85 14.25 -5.29
N GLN A 53 -12.98 13.56 -5.16
CA GLN A 53 -13.94 13.86 -4.10
C GLN A 53 -14.04 12.64 -3.19
N ARG A 54 -13.56 12.83 -1.95
CA ARG A 54 -13.56 11.83 -0.90
C ARG A 54 -15.01 11.46 -0.55
N ARG A 55 -15.29 10.16 -0.49
CA ARG A 55 -16.24 9.60 0.48
C ARG A 55 -15.80 8.19 0.83
N TRP A 56 -15.23 8.03 2.03
CA TRP A 56 -15.02 6.73 2.65
C TRP A 56 -16.37 6.27 3.20
N GLY A 57 -16.86 5.15 2.69
CA GLY A 57 -18.07 4.50 3.15
C GLY A 57 -18.20 3.16 2.45
N ASN A 58 -18.17 2.09 3.24
CA ASN A 58 -18.45 0.69 2.92
C ASN A 58 -17.68 0.05 1.75
N TYR A 59 -16.81 -0.91 2.08
CA TYR A 59 -16.29 -1.88 1.13
C TYR A 59 -17.41 -2.85 0.73
N ASP A 60 -18.30 -2.38 -0.17
CA ASP A 60 -19.18 -3.26 -0.92
C ASP A 60 -18.38 -4.00 -2.00
N ASN A 61 -18.50 -5.32 -1.93
CA ASN A 61 -17.79 -6.32 -2.71
C ASN A 61 -18.36 -6.44 -4.15
N ASP A 62 -18.41 -5.33 -4.90
CA ASP A 62 -19.13 -5.29 -6.19
C ASP A 62 -18.27 -4.90 -7.40
N ARG A 63 -16.95 -4.71 -7.26
CA ARG A 63 -16.08 -4.38 -8.42
C ARG A 63 -15.60 -5.57 -9.26
N TYR A 64 -15.95 -6.81 -8.91
CA TYR A 64 -15.63 -7.98 -9.74
C TYR A 64 -16.72 -8.37 -10.74
N ARG A 65 -17.74 -7.52 -10.95
CA ARG A 65 -18.88 -7.84 -11.83
C ARG A 65 -18.89 -7.17 -13.20
N ARG A 66 -17.85 -6.41 -13.58
CA ARG A 66 -17.70 -5.84 -14.93
C ARG A 66 -16.27 -5.99 -15.46
N SER A 67 -15.93 -7.20 -15.88
CA SER A 67 -15.04 -7.43 -17.01
C SER A 67 -15.31 -8.82 -17.58
N GLY A 68 -15.16 -8.93 -18.90
CA GLY A 68 -15.71 -9.96 -19.78
C GLY A 68 -15.52 -11.40 -19.31
N GLY A 69 -16.56 -12.20 -19.56
CA GLY A 69 -16.63 -13.59 -19.20
C GLY A 69 -15.52 -14.43 -19.82
N TYR A 70 -14.66 -14.98 -18.97
CA TYR A 70 -14.08 -16.29 -19.20
C TYR A 70 -14.86 -17.28 -18.33
N ARG A 71 -15.76 -18.03 -18.96
CA ARG A 71 -16.42 -19.20 -18.37
C ARG A 71 -15.36 -20.27 -18.15
N TYR A 72 -14.71 -20.25 -16.99
CA TYR A 72 -13.85 -21.33 -16.54
C TYR A 72 -14.55 -21.98 -15.33
N TYR A 73 -15.13 -23.15 -15.59
CA TYR A 73 -15.93 -24.02 -14.72
C TYR A 73 -16.71 -23.33 -13.58
N ALA A 74 -18.01 -23.11 -13.79
CA ALA A 74 -18.95 -22.93 -12.69
C ALA A 74 -19.03 -24.27 -11.93
N VAL A 75 -18.08 -24.50 -11.03
CA VAL A 75 -18.12 -25.63 -10.11
C VAL A 75 -19.20 -25.31 -9.09
N GLU A 76 -20.25 -26.13 -9.01
CA GLU A 76 -21.22 -26.08 -7.92
C GLU A 76 -20.45 -26.01 -6.60
N ARG A 77 -20.82 -25.08 -5.69
CA ARG A 77 -20.23 -24.99 -4.36
C ARG A 77 -20.55 -26.28 -3.60
N ARG A 78 -19.72 -27.31 -3.80
CA ARG A 78 -19.77 -28.56 -3.06
C ARG A 78 -19.47 -28.27 -1.59
N ALA A 79 -20.09 -29.07 -0.73
CA ALA A 79 -19.84 -29.02 0.70
C ALA A 79 -18.33 -29.09 0.98
N VAL A 80 -17.83 -28.16 1.78
CA VAL A 80 -16.44 -28.12 2.21
C VAL A 80 -16.15 -29.41 2.96
N SER A 81 -15.20 -30.19 2.48
CA SER A 81 -14.77 -31.45 3.09
C SER A 81 -13.30 -31.34 3.48
N LEU A 82 -12.99 -31.58 4.74
CA LEU A 82 -11.61 -31.59 5.23
C LEU A 82 -11.05 -33.00 5.10
N PHE A 83 -10.09 -33.18 4.20
CA PHE A 83 -9.41 -34.45 4.00
C PHE A 83 -7.91 -34.24 3.84
N PRO A 84 -7.07 -35.26 4.16
CA PRO A 84 -5.63 -35.14 3.99
C PRO A 84 -5.24 -34.88 2.52
N PHE A 85 -4.37 -33.90 2.28
CA PHE A 85 -3.93 -33.55 0.93
C PHE A 85 -2.45 -33.13 0.92
N ASP A 86 -1.80 -33.31 -0.23
CA ASP A 86 -0.45 -32.79 -0.48
C ASP A 86 -0.52 -31.59 -1.42
N PRO A 87 -0.14 -30.37 -1.00
CA PRO A 87 -0.17 -29.18 -1.86
C PRO A 87 0.75 -29.26 -3.09
N ASN A 88 1.74 -30.17 -3.10
CA ASN A 88 2.61 -30.41 -4.24
C ASN A 88 2.03 -31.35 -5.29
N THR A 89 0.96 -32.09 -4.99
CA THR A 89 0.34 -33.06 -5.92
C THR A 89 -1.15 -32.80 -6.12
N ALA A 90 -1.87 -32.28 -5.12
CA ALA A 90 -3.32 -32.10 -5.12
C ALA A 90 -3.82 -31.37 -6.36
N ASP A 91 -4.93 -31.87 -6.91
CA ASP A 91 -5.54 -31.30 -8.10
C ASP A 91 -6.51 -30.15 -7.77
N SER A 92 -7.04 -29.51 -8.80
CA SER A 92 -7.91 -28.34 -8.62
C SER A 92 -9.24 -28.73 -7.99
N THR A 93 -9.73 -29.95 -8.22
CA THR A 93 -10.98 -30.42 -7.64
C THR A 93 -10.84 -30.67 -6.15
N GLU A 94 -9.72 -31.27 -5.74
CA GLU A 94 -9.36 -31.49 -4.33
C GLU A 94 -9.15 -30.17 -3.60
N LEU A 95 -8.40 -29.24 -4.19
CA LEU A 95 -8.14 -27.93 -3.59
C LEU A 95 -9.42 -27.09 -3.44
N LEU A 96 -10.34 -27.16 -4.41
CA LEU A 96 -11.65 -26.51 -4.31
C LEU A 96 -12.54 -27.16 -3.23
N ALA A 97 -12.50 -28.49 -3.10
CA ALA A 97 -13.27 -29.23 -2.09
C ALA A 97 -12.85 -28.89 -0.64
N LEU A 98 -11.59 -28.47 -0.45
CA LEU A 98 -11.05 -27.96 0.82
C LEU A 98 -11.52 -26.53 1.15
N GLY A 99 -12.34 -25.91 0.31
CA GLY A 99 -12.87 -24.56 0.51
C GLY A 99 -11.92 -23.44 0.09
N LEU A 100 -10.94 -23.74 -0.76
CA LEU A 100 -10.09 -22.72 -1.38
C LEU A 100 -10.83 -22.07 -2.55
N GLU A 101 -10.70 -20.75 -2.67
CA GLU A 101 -11.27 -20.00 -3.77
C GLU A 101 -10.52 -20.30 -5.09
N PRO A 102 -11.19 -20.24 -6.27
CA PRO A 102 -10.55 -20.56 -7.55
C PRO A 102 -9.25 -19.78 -7.83
N TRP A 103 -9.16 -18.54 -7.36
CA TRP A 103 -7.96 -17.73 -7.52
C TRP A 103 -6.83 -18.13 -6.56
N GLN A 104 -7.13 -18.68 -5.38
CA GLN A 104 -6.14 -19.25 -4.47
C GLN A 104 -5.55 -20.53 -5.08
N VAL A 105 -6.39 -21.39 -5.66
CA VAL A 105 -5.97 -22.57 -6.43
C VAL A 105 -5.06 -22.18 -7.59
N ARG A 106 -5.40 -21.12 -8.33
CA ARG A 106 -4.55 -20.57 -9.40
C ARG A 106 -3.19 -20.13 -8.88
N ASN A 107 -3.11 -19.53 -7.70
CA ASN A 107 -1.83 -19.11 -7.11
C ASN A 107 -0.96 -20.31 -6.73
N ILE A 108 -1.56 -21.39 -6.21
CA ILE A 108 -0.87 -22.66 -5.91
C ILE A 108 -0.24 -23.23 -7.19
N TYR A 109 -1.01 -23.29 -8.28
CA TYR A 109 -0.49 -23.76 -9.57
C TYR A 109 0.60 -22.87 -10.15
N LYS A 110 0.46 -21.54 -10.05
CA LYS A 110 1.53 -20.62 -10.45
C LYS A 110 2.81 -20.82 -9.64
N TYR A 111 2.70 -21.12 -8.35
CA TYR A 111 3.85 -21.41 -7.49
C TYR A 111 4.54 -22.70 -7.92
N ARG A 112 3.78 -23.80 -8.10
CA ARG A 112 4.29 -25.09 -8.59
C ARG A 112 4.94 -24.98 -9.97
N ALA A 113 4.29 -24.29 -10.91
CA ALA A 113 4.79 -24.10 -12.27
C ALA A 113 6.11 -23.30 -12.33
N LYS A 114 6.38 -22.45 -11.33
CA LYS A 114 7.64 -21.71 -11.19
C LYS A 114 8.73 -22.51 -10.47
N GLY A 115 8.52 -23.80 -10.22
CA GLY A 115 9.44 -24.65 -9.46
C GLY A 115 9.35 -24.49 -7.94
N GLY A 116 8.29 -23.82 -7.44
CA GLY A 116 8.01 -23.72 -6.02
C GLY A 116 7.56 -25.06 -5.46
N VAL A 117 8.16 -25.47 -4.34
CA VAL A 117 7.86 -26.72 -3.62
C VAL A 117 7.50 -26.39 -2.19
N PHE A 118 6.41 -26.99 -1.69
CA PHE A 118 6.01 -26.95 -0.28
C PHE A 118 6.77 -28.07 0.44
N ARG A 119 7.74 -27.72 1.28
CA ARG A 119 8.57 -28.71 2.00
C ARG A 119 8.05 -29.00 3.40
N ARG A 120 7.30 -28.05 3.95
CA ARG A 120 6.67 -28.15 5.28
C ARG A 120 5.23 -27.66 5.22
N ARG A 121 4.42 -28.09 6.18
CA ARG A 121 3.01 -27.66 6.29
C ARG A 121 2.89 -26.14 6.39
N GLU A 122 3.83 -25.50 7.08
CA GLU A 122 3.85 -24.04 7.28
C GLU A 122 4.10 -23.24 5.99
N ASP A 123 4.69 -23.86 4.97
CA ASP A 123 4.92 -23.20 3.68
C ASP A 123 3.59 -22.90 2.97
N PHE A 124 2.57 -23.73 3.19
CA PHE A 124 1.22 -23.54 2.64
C PHE A 124 0.57 -22.24 3.17
N GLY A 125 0.86 -21.86 4.41
CA GLY A 125 0.39 -20.61 5.03
C GLY A 125 0.83 -19.33 4.31
N ARG A 126 1.81 -19.42 3.40
CA ARG A 126 2.36 -18.27 2.65
C ARG A 126 1.65 -17.99 1.34
N ILE A 127 0.64 -18.78 0.98
CA ILE A 127 -0.14 -18.57 -0.25
C ILE A 127 -0.85 -17.22 -0.17
N TYR A 128 -0.66 -16.39 -1.21
CA TYR A 128 -1.30 -15.08 -1.28
C TYR A 128 -2.81 -15.23 -1.19
N GLY A 129 -3.40 -14.57 -0.18
CA GLY A 129 -4.83 -14.61 0.07
C GLY A 129 -5.34 -15.66 1.03
N LEU A 130 -4.48 -16.51 1.58
CA LEU A 130 -4.87 -17.48 2.58
C LEU A 130 -4.91 -16.80 3.96
N THR A 131 -6.06 -16.78 4.62
CA THR A 131 -6.17 -16.19 5.96
C THR A 131 -5.53 -17.09 7.02
N ASN A 132 -5.08 -16.49 8.14
CA ASN A 132 -4.56 -17.26 9.28
C ASN A 132 -5.57 -18.28 9.82
N LYS A 133 -6.87 -17.96 9.76
CA LYS A 133 -7.95 -18.88 10.17
C LYS A 133 -8.01 -20.10 9.25
N GLN A 134 -8.10 -19.88 7.93
CA GLN A 134 -8.14 -20.96 6.93
C GLN A 134 -6.90 -21.86 7.00
N TYR A 135 -5.71 -21.26 7.19
CA TYR A 135 -4.50 -22.05 7.38
C TYR A 135 -4.57 -22.95 8.62
N ARG A 136 -5.05 -22.45 9.77
CA ARG A 136 -5.20 -23.26 10.99
C ARG A 136 -6.18 -24.42 10.80
N GLU A 137 -7.25 -24.20 10.04
CA GLU A 137 -8.24 -25.23 9.72
C GLU A 137 -7.68 -26.32 8.80
N LEU A 138 -6.85 -25.95 7.82
CA LEU A 138 -6.27 -26.87 6.84
C LEU A 138 -4.98 -27.56 7.32
N ALA A 139 -4.18 -26.91 8.18
CA ALA A 139 -2.87 -27.39 8.62
C ALA A 139 -2.85 -28.84 9.16
N PRO A 140 -3.86 -29.33 9.92
CA PRO A 140 -3.90 -30.71 10.39
C PRO A 140 -3.99 -31.75 9.25
N TYR A 141 -4.47 -31.35 8.08
CA TYR A 141 -4.74 -32.20 6.93
C TYR A 141 -3.62 -32.15 5.88
N ILE A 142 -2.68 -31.20 5.98
CA ILE A 142 -1.56 -31.13 5.03
C ILE A 142 -0.61 -32.31 5.28
N ARG A 143 -0.33 -33.07 4.21
CA ARG A 143 0.64 -34.18 4.19
C ARG A 143 1.62 -33.91 3.05
N ILE A 144 2.90 -33.72 3.36
CA ILE A 144 3.93 -33.49 2.33
C ILE A 144 4.54 -34.85 1.96
N GLY A 145 4.48 -35.22 0.69
CA GLY A 145 5.03 -36.47 0.16
C GLY A 145 6.53 -36.61 0.41
N ALA A 146 7.01 -37.87 0.50
CA ALA A 146 8.40 -38.19 0.85
C ALA A 146 9.43 -37.53 -0.09
N ASP A 147 9.12 -37.43 -1.38
CA ASP A 147 9.99 -36.79 -2.39
C ASP A 147 10.23 -35.30 -2.14
N TYR A 148 9.36 -34.67 -1.36
CA TYR A 148 9.41 -33.24 -1.01
C TYR A 148 9.86 -32.99 0.43
N GLN A 149 10.08 -34.06 1.21
CA GLN A 149 10.65 -33.96 2.55
C GLN A 149 12.14 -33.60 2.46
N PRO A 150 12.67 -32.84 3.43
CA PRO A 150 14.11 -32.63 3.54
C PRO A 150 14.83 -33.98 3.63
N TYR A 151 15.89 -34.19 2.83
CA TYR A 151 16.74 -35.37 2.95
C TYR A 151 17.34 -35.43 4.37
N GLU A 152 16.96 -36.45 5.14
CA GLU A 152 17.57 -36.73 6.44
C GLU A 152 18.76 -37.68 6.23
N SER A 153 19.98 -37.17 6.41
CA SER A 153 21.18 -38.01 6.31
C SER A 153 21.21 -39.04 7.45
N PRO A 154 21.57 -40.32 7.20
CA PRO A 154 21.64 -41.37 8.23
C PRO A 154 22.60 -41.09 9.39
N HIS A 155 23.49 -40.10 9.25
CA HIS A 155 24.48 -39.74 10.26
C HIS A 155 23.91 -39.00 11.50
N ARG A 156 22.59 -38.77 11.60
CA ARG A 156 21.99 -38.09 12.77
C ARG A 156 21.68 -39.01 13.96
N LEU A 157 21.84 -40.34 13.83
CA LEU A 157 21.49 -41.30 14.90
C LEU A 157 22.66 -41.70 15.83
N THR A 158 23.91 -41.30 15.54
CA THR A 158 25.10 -41.66 16.33
C THR A 158 25.71 -40.50 17.14
N ALA A 159 24.91 -39.50 17.50
CA ALA A 159 25.31 -38.44 18.42
C ALA A 159 24.39 -38.40 19.66
N SER A 160 24.17 -39.56 20.27
CA SER A 160 23.57 -39.70 21.59
C SER A 160 24.67 -40.05 22.61
N TYR A 161 25.62 -39.14 22.82
CA TYR A 161 26.43 -38.98 24.04
C TYR A 161 27.35 -37.76 23.84
N GLY A 162 27.20 -36.72 24.66
CA GLY A 162 28.15 -35.59 24.68
C GLY A 162 27.85 -34.40 23.77
N GLY A 163 26.73 -33.71 24.01
CA GLY A 163 26.70 -32.25 24.13
C GLY A 163 27.28 -31.35 23.04
N ILE A 164 27.38 -31.78 21.78
CA ILE A 164 27.57 -30.87 20.63
C ILE A 164 26.32 -31.01 19.75
N VAL A 165 25.33 -30.18 20.05
CA VAL A 165 24.12 -30.00 19.25
C VAL A 165 24.49 -29.34 17.93
N ASP A 166 24.59 -30.15 16.88
CA ASP A 166 24.82 -29.67 15.52
C ASP A 166 23.68 -28.73 15.08
N THR A 167 24.05 -27.46 14.97
CA THR A 167 23.21 -26.26 15.03
C THR A 167 22.62 -25.90 13.66
N LEU A 168 22.10 -26.89 12.93
CA LEU A 168 21.45 -26.67 11.63
C LEU A 168 19.92 -26.83 11.67
N SER A 169 19.37 -27.18 12.83
CA SER A 169 17.93 -27.19 13.12
C SER A 169 17.46 -26.08 14.07
N GLU A 170 18.35 -25.28 14.64
CA GLU A 170 17.97 -24.06 15.33
C GLU A 170 17.80 -22.95 14.30
N ARG A 171 16.56 -22.75 13.84
CA ARG A 171 16.14 -21.42 13.42
C ARG A 171 16.32 -20.54 14.66
N HIS A 172 17.50 -19.95 14.82
CA HIS A 172 17.83 -18.99 15.86
C HIS A 172 16.84 -17.82 15.74
N PHE A 173 15.71 -17.94 16.42
CA PHE A 173 14.91 -16.78 16.74
C PHE A 173 15.77 -15.95 17.69
N PRO A 174 15.99 -14.67 17.40
CA PRO A 174 16.82 -13.85 18.26
C PRO A 174 16.20 -13.84 19.66
N VAL A 175 17.05 -14.03 20.67
CA VAL A 175 16.62 -14.00 22.08
C VAL A 175 15.82 -12.74 22.30
N LYS A 176 14.60 -12.91 22.78
CA LYS A 176 13.66 -11.81 22.96
C LYS A 176 14.10 -10.91 24.11
N LEU A 177 13.88 -9.61 23.96
CA LEU A 177 14.15 -8.62 25.00
C LEU A 177 13.31 -8.93 26.23
N ARG A 178 13.91 -8.69 27.40
CA ARG A 178 13.22 -8.78 28.69
C ARG A 178 12.53 -7.47 29.01
N GLN A 179 11.57 -7.52 29.93
CA GLN A 179 10.88 -6.32 30.40
C GLN A 179 11.90 -5.35 31.03
N GLY A 180 11.93 -4.11 30.54
CA GLY A 180 12.88 -3.06 30.96
C GLY A 180 14.07 -2.86 30.00
N GLU A 181 14.35 -3.81 29.11
CA GLU A 181 15.33 -3.63 28.04
C GLU A 181 14.72 -2.79 26.92
N ARG A 182 15.46 -1.79 26.43
CA ARG A 182 15.02 -0.89 25.37
C ARG A 182 16.03 -0.82 24.24
N ILE A 183 15.54 -0.64 23.02
CA ILE A 183 16.35 -0.44 21.83
C ILE A 183 16.10 0.94 21.22
N GLU A 184 17.17 1.52 20.67
CA GLU A 184 17.09 2.82 19.99
C GLU A 184 16.46 2.65 18.61
N LEU A 185 15.28 3.23 18.40
CA LEU A 185 14.47 2.98 17.22
C LEU A 185 15.12 3.46 15.91
N ASN A 186 15.84 4.58 15.93
CA ASN A 186 16.43 5.15 14.72
C ASN A 186 17.73 4.44 14.30
N GLY A 187 18.41 3.78 15.23
CA GLY A 187 19.65 3.03 14.99
C GLY A 187 19.47 1.52 14.87
N ALA A 188 18.33 0.97 15.31
CA ALA A 188 18.15 -0.47 15.35
C ALA A 188 18.15 -1.11 13.94
N ASP A 189 18.93 -2.17 13.74
CA ASP A 189 18.81 -2.99 12.55
C ASP A 189 17.59 -3.94 12.63
N THR A 190 17.21 -4.57 11.52
CA THR A 190 16.05 -5.48 11.49
C THR A 190 16.20 -6.69 12.42
N THR A 191 17.41 -7.13 12.74
CA THR A 191 17.66 -8.24 13.65
C THR A 191 17.47 -7.82 15.10
N GLN A 192 17.86 -6.59 15.46
CA GLN A 192 17.62 -5.98 16.75
C GLN A 192 16.12 -5.70 16.95
N LEU A 193 15.43 -5.19 15.93
CA LEU A 193 13.97 -5.01 15.96
C LEU A 193 13.25 -6.35 16.21
N MET A 194 13.72 -7.44 15.59
CA MET A 194 13.15 -8.78 15.80
C MET A 194 13.39 -9.33 17.21
N LYS A 195 14.24 -8.73 18.05
CA LYS A 195 14.36 -9.10 19.47
C LYS A 195 13.16 -8.61 20.28
N VAL A 196 12.41 -7.62 19.81
CA VAL A 196 11.22 -7.12 20.53
C VAL A 196 10.10 -8.19 20.47
N PRO A 197 9.47 -8.53 21.61
CA PRO A 197 8.26 -9.37 21.62
C PRO A 197 7.16 -8.74 20.76
N GLY A 198 6.46 -9.53 19.94
CA GLY A 198 5.45 -9.01 19.01
C GLY A 198 6.00 -8.49 17.67
N ILE A 199 7.31 -8.28 17.54
CA ILE A 199 7.94 -7.88 16.27
C ILE A 199 8.54 -9.10 15.57
N GLY A 200 7.92 -9.47 14.45
CA GLY A 200 8.41 -10.47 13.51
C GLY A 200 9.13 -9.84 12.32
N ARG A 201 9.54 -10.67 11.36
CA ARG A 201 10.23 -10.24 10.13
C ARG A 201 9.46 -9.16 9.36
N TYR A 202 8.13 -9.27 9.30
CA TYR A 202 7.27 -8.31 8.61
C TYR A 202 7.37 -6.92 9.25
N TYR A 203 7.03 -6.81 10.54
CA TYR A 203 7.09 -5.53 11.26
C TYR A 203 8.51 -4.96 11.31
N ALA A 204 9.55 -5.77 11.50
CA ALA A 204 10.93 -5.29 11.48
C ALA A 204 11.28 -4.64 10.13
N ARG A 205 10.86 -5.24 9.01
CA ARG A 205 11.04 -4.67 7.68
C ARG A 205 10.22 -3.39 7.50
N GLU A 206 8.97 -3.39 7.95
CA GLU A 206 8.07 -2.24 7.83
C GLU A 206 8.57 -1.03 8.62
N ILE A 207 9.02 -1.26 9.86
CA ILE A 207 9.64 -0.24 10.71
C ILE A 207 10.90 0.32 10.05
N ALA A 208 11.79 -0.55 9.53
CA ALA A 208 13.00 -0.09 8.85
C ALA A 208 12.68 0.71 7.56
N TYR A 209 11.66 0.29 6.81
CA TYR A 209 11.18 1.00 5.62
C TYR A 209 10.61 2.38 5.98
N ARG A 210 9.69 2.44 6.95
CA ARG A 210 9.08 3.69 7.41
C ARG A 210 10.09 4.66 7.99
N ARG A 211 11.04 4.17 8.79
CA ARG A 211 12.19 4.96 9.26
C ARG A 211 12.91 5.67 8.11
N LYS A 212 13.17 4.96 7.02
CA LYS A 212 13.90 5.49 5.87
C LYS A 212 13.13 6.61 5.17
N ILE A 213 11.82 6.46 4.97
CA ILE A 213 10.99 7.45 4.27
C ILE A 213 10.62 8.66 5.14
N LEU A 214 10.50 8.48 6.45
CA LEU A 214 10.35 9.59 7.41
C LEU A 214 11.67 10.37 7.61
N GLY A 215 12.81 9.72 7.43
CA GLY A 215 14.11 10.28 7.84
C GLY A 215 14.45 10.01 9.31
N GLY A 216 13.66 9.18 9.99
CA GLY A 216 13.76 8.86 11.40
C GLY A 216 12.41 8.93 12.08
N TYR A 217 12.26 8.30 13.23
CA TYR A 217 11.14 8.51 14.14
C TYR A 217 11.49 9.63 15.11
N TYR A 218 10.58 10.57 15.36
CA TYR A 218 10.72 11.55 16.44
C TYR A 218 10.09 11.06 17.75
N SER A 219 9.22 10.06 17.66
CA SER A 219 8.47 9.50 18.79
C SER A 219 8.18 8.02 18.54
N ALA A 220 8.15 7.22 19.62
CA ALA A 220 7.86 5.79 19.52
C ALA A 220 6.40 5.54 19.12
N GLU A 221 5.50 6.45 19.48
CA GLU A 221 4.07 6.42 19.21
C GLU A 221 3.76 6.39 17.71
N GLN A 222 4.65 6.90 16.86
CA GLN A 222 4.52 6.79 15.41
C GLN A 222 4.51 5.34 14.90
N LEU A 223 5.00 4.39 15.70
CA LEU A 223 4.88 2.97 15.39
C LEU A 223 3.42 2.51 15.33
N LEU A 224 2.50 3.18 16.03
CA LEU A 224 1.05 2.90 15.99
C LEU A 224 0.40 3.28 14.65
N GLU A 225 1.10 4.03 13.79
CA GLU A 225 0.66 4.28 12.42
C GLU A 225 0.86 3.07 11.51
N ILE A 226 1.58 2.03 11.97
CA ILE A 226 1.73 0.76 11.28
C ILE A 226 0.50 -0.09 11.61
N GLU A 227 -0.25 -0.46 10.57
CA GLU A 227 -1.45 -1.28 10.69
C GLU A 227 -1.16 -2.59 11.44
N ASP A 228 -2.06 -2.95 12.35
CA ASP A 228 -2.01 -4.15 13.20
C ASP A 228 -0.76 -4.30 14.09
N LEU A 229 0.08 -3.27 14.25
CA LEU A 229 1.22 -3.36 15.16
C LEU A 229 0.74 -3.34 16.63
N PRO A 230 1.10 -4.33 17.46
CA PRO A 230 0.69 -4.36 18.86
C PRO A 230 1.31 -3.19 19.64
N LYS A 231 0.50 -2.43 20.38
CA LYS A 231 0.96 -1.29 21.21
C LYS A 231 1.91 -1.70 22.33
N GLU A 232 1.90 -2.98 22.71
CA GLU A 232 2.75 -3.58 23.74
C GLU A 232 4.24 -3.52 23.37
N VAL A 233 4.58 -3.21 22.11
CA VAL A 233 5.97 -3.04 21.67
C VAL A 233 6.57 -1.69 22.08
N LEU A 234 5.74 -0.66 22.31
CA LEU A 234 6.21 0.70 22.54
C LEU A 234 7.19 0.84 23.72
N PRO A 235 6.97 0.19 24.88
CA PRO A 235 7.89 0.30 26.01
C PRO A 235 9.32 -0.19 25.72
N TYR A 236 9.49 -1.06 24.72
CA TYR A 236 10.81 -1.59 24.31
C TYR A 236 11.60 -0.62 23.43
N PHE A 237 11.04 0.54 23.08
CA PHE A 237 11.70 1.52 22.23
C PHE A 237 11.99 2.80 22.97
N TYR A 238 13.14 3.40 22.68
CA TYR A 238 13.37 4.82 22.90
C TYR A 238 13.83 5.47 21.59
N VAL A 239 13.67 6.79 21.50
CA VAL A 239 13.99 7.56 20.30
C VAL A 239 15.05 8.59 20.63
N ASN A 240 16.12 8.65 19.83
CA ASN A 240 16.98 9.83 19.79
C ASN A 240 16.53 10.75 18.63
N ALA A 241 15.98 11.90 18.98
CA ALA A 241 15.48 12.90 18.02
C ALA A 241 16.61 13.54 17.18
N GLU A 242 17.86 13.56 17.67
CA GLU A 242 19.01 14.09 16.91
C GLU A 242 19.32 13.25 15.66
N LYS A 243 18.86 12.00 15.64
CA LYS A 243 19.02 11.10 14.48
C LYS A 243 17.95 11.31 13.40
N VAL A 244 16.99 12.21 13.63
CA VAL A 244 15.95 12.52 12.64
C VAL A 244 16.53 13.47 11.59
N ARG A 245 16.61 13.00 10.35
CA ARG A 245 17.00 13.82 9.21
C ARG A 245 15.82 14.67 8.75
N ARG A 246 15.98 15.99 8.82
CA ARG A 246 15.00 16.96 8.34
C ARG A 246 15.12 17.19 6.84
N LEU A 247 14.01 17.59 6.24
CA LEU A 247 13.85 17.92 4.83
C LEU A 247 13.86 19.44 4.67
N ASN A 248 14.85 19.98 3.98
CA ASN A 248 14.88 21.42 3.69
C ASN A 248 13.78 21.77 2.67
N VAL A 249 12.76 22.51 3.09
CA VAL A 249 11.59 22.81 2.24
C VAL A 249 11.89 23.82 1.15
N ASN A 250 12.91 24.67 1.34
CA ASN A 250 13.33 25.67 0.38
C ASN A 250 14.06 25.03 -0.80
N GLN A 251 14.85 23.99 -0.56
CA GLN A 251 15.68 23.32 -1.57
C GLN A 251 15.00 22.07 -2.17
N ALA A 252 14.11 21.40 -1.44
CA ALA A 252 13.50 20.15 -1.89
C ALA A 252 12.61 20.34 -3.13
N THR A 253 12.80 19.49 -4.13
CA THR A 253 11.94 19.41 -5.31
C THR A 253 10.54 18.89 -4.95
N LEU A 254 9.56 19.13 -5.81
CA LEU A 254 8.20 18.55 -5.68
C LEU A 254 8.24 17.03 -5.45
N GLY A 255 9.12 16.35 -6.19
CA GLY A 255 9.28 14.89 -6.10
C GLY A 255 9.87 14.44 -4.76
N GLU A 256 10.80 15.20 -4.19
CA GLU A 256 11.38 14.92 -2.88
C GLU A 256 10.41 15.20 -1.74
N LEU A 257 9.66 16.30 -1.82
CA LEU A 257 8.59 16.62 -0.88
C LEU A 257 7.56 15.49 -0.81
N LYS A 258 7.04 15.05 -1.96
CA LYS A 258 6.02 13.98 -2.04
C LYS A 258 6.50 12.60 -1.57
N ARG A 259 7.82 12.39 -1.42
CA ARG A 259 8.34 11.12 -0.87
C ARG A 259 8.12 11.03 0.64
N HIS A 260 7.95 12.16 1.31
CA HIS A 260 7.74 12.19 2.75
C HIS A 260 6.32 11.73 3.11
N PRO A 261 6.12 10.79 4.06
CA PRO A 261 4.79 10.24 4.38
C PRO A 261 3.74 11.26 4.81
N TYR A 262 4.18 12.37 5.41
CA TYR A 262 3.31 13.44 5.88
C TYR A 262 3.15 14.59 4.88
N ILE A 263 3.66 14.45 3.65
CA ILE A 263 3.50 15.45 2.59
C ILE A 263 2.85 14.78 1.39
N ASN A 264 1.57 15.10 1.16
CA ASN A 264 0.88 14.66 -0.04
C ASN A 264 1.23 15.57 -1.24
N TYR A 265 0.74 15.21 -2.43
CA TYR A 265 1.01 15.95 -3.66
C TYR A 265 0.58 17.43 -3.59
N TYR A 266 -0.61 17.71 -3.03
CA TYR A 266 -1.16 19.06 -2.96
C TYR A 266 -0.35 19.92 -2.00
N GLN A 267 0.00 19.39 -0.83
CA GLN A 267 0.90 20.03 0.12
C GLN A 267 2.29 20.32 -0.48
N ALA A 268 2.87 19.37 -1.20
CA ALA A 268 4.14 19.57 -1.89
C ALA A 268 4.03 20.68 -2.95
N LYS A 269 2.92 20.71 -3.70
CA LYS A 269 2.65 21.73 -4.71
C LYS A 269 2.51 23.11 -4.07
N ASP A 270 1.75 23.23 -2.98
CA ASP A 270 1.58 24.48 -2.24
C ASP A 270 2.93 25.03 -1.75
N ILE A 271 3.83 24.16 -1.25
CA ILE A 271 5.20 24.55 -0.86
C ILE A 271 6.00 25.08 -2.08
N VAL A 272 5.90 24.43 -3.25
CA VAL A 272 6.57 24.92 -4.48
C VAL A 272 6.00 26.26 -4.93
N ASP A 273 4.68 26.38 -4.97
CA ASP A 273 3.99 27.58 -5.45
C ASP A 273 4.24 28.75 -4.50
N TYR A 274 4.26 28.52 -3.19
CA TYR A 274 4.63 29.53 -2.20
C TYR A 274 6.04 30.04 -2.43
N ARG A 275 7.02 29.14 -2.62
CA ARG A 275 8.41 29.52 -2.91
C ARG A 275 8.55 30.40 -4.14
N ARG A 276 7.75 30.11 -5.16
CA ARG A 276 7.72 30.88 -6.41
C ARG A 276 7.09 32.27 -6.24
N LEU A 277 6.05 32.38 -5.40
CA LEU A 277 5.25 33.61 -5.27
C LEU A 277 5.77 34.57 -4.19
N TYR A 278 6.25 34.02 -3.08
CA TYR A 278 6.60 34.79 -1.87
C TYR A 278 8.08 34.67 -1.47
N GLY A 279 8.83 33.75 -2.08
CA GLY A 279 10.25 33.52 -1.77
C GLY A 279 10.47 32.41 -0.76
N THR A 280 11.60 32.43 -0.05
CA THR A 280 11.95 31.36 0.90
C THR A 280 10.98 31.31 2.08
N ILE A 281 10.69 30.11 2.55
CA ILE A 281 9.90 29.83 3.75
C ILE A 281 10.83 29.94 4.95
N HIS A 282 10.47 30.73 5.96
CA HIS A 282 11.32 30.95 7.14
C HIS A 282 10.75 30.31 8.40
N ASP A 283 9.44 30.08 8.44
CA ASP A 283 8.73 29.52 9.58
C ASP A 283 7.70 28.50 9.11
N ILE A 284 7.48 27.46 9.92
CA ILE A 284 6.42 26.49 9.71
C ILE A 284 5.04 27.15 9.78
N GLU A 285 4.91 28.24 10.53
CA GLU A 285 3.67 28.99 10.66
C GLU A 285 3.17 29.52 9.30
N GLU A 286 4.08 29.79 8.35
CA GLU A 286 3.72 30.19 6.98
C GLU A 286 3.00 29.05 6.22
N LEU A 287 3.29 27.79 6.54
CA LEU A 287 2.57 26.64 5.98
C LEU A 287 1.12 26.57 6.47
N LYS A 288 0.79 27.13 7.64
CA LYS A 288 -0.60 27.15 8.14
C LYS A 288 -1.52 28.03 7.31
N LEU A 289 -0.94 28.99 6.57
CA LEU A 289 -1.70 29.86 5.68
C LEU A 289 -2.11 29.13 4.38
N MET A 290 -1.48 27.97 4.10
CA MET A 290 -1.76 27.18 2.92
C MET A 290 -3.01 26.31 3.14
N LYS A 291 -3.88 26.26 2.14
CA LYS A 291 -5.20 25.62 2.20
C LYS A 291 -5.12 24.11 2.48
N ASP A 292 -4.09 23.45 1.98
CA ASP A 292 -4.01 21.98 2.01
C ASP A 292 -3.31 21.40 3.26
N PHE A 293 -2.97 22.25 4.24
CA PHE A 293 -2.40 21.84 5.52
C PHE A 293 -3.43 21.87 6.64
N THR A 294 -3.61 20.74 7.31
CA THR A 294 -4.39 20.69 8.55
C THR A 294 -3.51 20.95 9.78
N LYS A 295 -4.14 21.20 10.93
CA LYS A 295 -3.43 21.35 12.20
C LYS A 295 -2.62 20.10 12.56
N ASP A 296 -3.12 18.90 12.25
CA ASP A 296 -2.45 17.63 12.54
C ASP A 296 -1.22 17.43 11.62
N ASP A 297 -1.32 17.84 10.35
CA ASP A 297 -0.18 17.80 9.42
C ASP A 297 0.98 18.66 9.94
N PHE A 298 0.67 19.86 10.43
CA PHE A 298 1.64 20.78 11.03
C PHE A 298 2.37 20.16 12.23
N GLU A 299 1.61 19.60 13.18
CA GLU A 299 2.16 19.01 14.41
C GLU A 299 3.14 17.88 14.10
N ARG A 300 2.88 17.10 13.04
CA ARG A 300 3.78 16.05 12.59
C ARG A 300 4.98 16.62 11.83
N LEU A 301 4.73 17.51 10.87
CA LEU A 301 5.77 18.00 9.96
C LEU A 301 6.84 18.84 10.63
N ARG A 302 6.54 19.54 11.73
CA ARG A 302 7.54 20.34 12.47
C ARG A 302 8.76 19.55 12.91
N HIS A 303 8.62 18.22 13.06
CA HIS A 303 9.71 17.34 13.46
C HIS A 303 10.62 16.94 12.29
N TYR A 304 10.18 17.19 11.04
CA TYR A 304 10.75 16.64 9.82
C TYR A 304 11.18 17.68 8.79
N ILE A 305 10.91 18.96 9.01
CA ILE A 305 11.24 20.01 8.04
C ILE A 305 12.27 20.98 8.59
N ASP A 306 13.01 21.60 7.68
CA ASP A 306 13.99 22.65 7.94
C ASP A 306 13.91 23.74 6.85
N TYR A 307 14.48 24.92 7.10
CA TYR A 307 14.38 26.10 6.24
C TYR A 307 15.71 26.42 5.55
#